data_AF-A0A0G4MQ45-F1
#
_entry.id   AF-A0A0G4MQ45-F1
#
_cell.length_a   1.000
_cell.length_b   1.000
_cell.length_c   1.000
_cell.angle_alpha   90.00
_cell.angle_beta   90.00
_cell.angle_gamma   90.00
#
_symmetry.space_group_name_H-M   'P 1'
#
loop_
_entity.id
_entity.type
_entity.pdbx_description
1 polymer ?
#
loop_
_entity_poly.entity_id
_entity_poly.type
_entity_poly.pdbx_seq_one_letter_code
_entity_poly.pdbx_strand_id
1 'polypeptide(L)'
;MPTRLSKTRKHRGHVSAGHGRVGKHRKHPGGRGMAGGQHHHRTNLDKYHPGYFGKVGMRYFHKQQKYVNPDLDSNDVLWRKDGGQIEERFLDINPYCRCRAIQVYVKICDLEQKFPKRRQKAAELACRSLEDKSSN
;
A
#
# COMPACT_ATOMS: atom_id res chain seq x y z
N MET A 1 5.24 -21.75 -19.80
CA MET A 1 4.90 -22.74 -18.74
C MET A 1 5.18 -24.15 -19.24
N PRO A 2 5.87 -25.02 -18.49
CA PRO A 2 6.20 -26.37 -18.92
C PRO A 2 4.96 -27.29 -18.94
N THR A 3 4.78 -28.07 -20.01
CA THR A 3 3.59 -28.92 -20.22
C THR A 3 3.56 -30.17 -19.33
N ARG A 4 4.70 -30.57 -18.75
CA ARG A 4 4.86 -31.76 -17.91
C ARG A 4 3.99 -31.74 -16.64
N LEU A 5 3.75 -30.55 -16.10
CA LEU A 5 2.98 -30.36 -14.86
C LEU A 5 1.46 -30.19 -15.11
N SER A 6 1.01 -30.19 -16.37
CA SER A 6 -0.40 -30.04 -16.69
C SER A 6 -1.23 -31.26 -16.28
N LYS A 7 -2.43 -31.01 -15.72
CA LYS A 7 -3.36 -32.07 -15.29
C LYS A 7 -3.70 -33.05 -16.43
N THR A 8 -3.76 -32.56 -17.67
CA THR A 8 -4.04 -33.34 -18.88
C THR A 8 -3.09 -34.53 -19.07
N ARG A 9 -1.81 -34.40 -18.68
CA ARG A 9 -0.85 -35.51 -18.80
C ARG A 9 -1.22 -36.70 -17.92
N LYS A 10 -1.79 -36.45 -16.74
CA LYS A 10 -2.25 -37.48 -15.79
C LYS A 10 -3.57 -38.14 -16.24
N HIS A 11 -4.27 -37.58 -17.23
CA HIS A 11 -5.55 -38.11 -17.73
C HIS A 11 -5.41 -38.98 -18.98
N ARG A 12 -4.19 -39.24 -19.47
CA ARG A 12 -3.98 -40.19 -20.59
C ARG A 12 -4.40 -41.60 -20.16
N GLY A 13 -5.09 -42.32 -21.03
CA GLY A 13 -5.68 -43.64 -20.72
C GLY A 13 -7.05 -43.56 -20.03
N HIS A 14 -7.48 -42.38 -19.54
CA HIS A 14 -8.83 -42.22 -18.99
C HIS A 14 -9.83 -41.92 -20.12
N VAL A 15 -10.95 -42.65 -20.14
CA VAL A 15 -11.95 -42.58 -21.22
C VAL A 15 -12.56 -41.18 -21.41
N SER A 16 -12.77 -40.41 -20.34
CA SER A 16 -13.47 -39.10 -20.40
C SER A 16 -12.61 -37.89 -20.03
N ALA A 17 -11.29 -38.07 -19.91
CA ALA A 17 -10.33 -37.01 -19.58
C ALA A 17 -10.67 -36.15 -18.34
N GLY A 18 -11.47 -36.67 -17.40
CA GLY A 18 -11.89 -35.98 -16.19
C GLY A 18 -13.18 -35.14 -16.28
N HIS A 19 -13.91 -35.18 -17.41
CA HIS A 19 -15.17 -34.45 -17.59
C HIS A 19 -16.44 -35.27 -17.28
N GLY A 20 -16.29 -36.44 -16.65
CA GLY A 20 -17.39 -37.36 -16.36
C GLY A 20 -17.90 -38.12 -17.59
N ARG A 21 -18.55 -39.28 -17.39
CA ARG A 21 -19.02 -40.14 -18.49
C ARG A 21 -20.37 -39.68 -19.08
N VAL A 22 -21.29 -39.23 -18.23
CA VAL A 22 -22.68 -38.91 -18.61
C VAL A 22 -22.81 -37.47 -19.11
N GLY A 23 -22.42 -36.48 -18.30
CA GLY A 23 -22.58 -35.06 -18.66
C GLY A 23 -21.77 -34.63 -19.89
N LYS A 24 -20.59 -35.26 -20.09
CA LYS A 24 -19.61 -35.01 -21.17
C LYS A 24 -19.13 -33.55 -21.25
N HIS A 25 -17.95 -33.36 -21.83
CA HIS A 25 -17.49 -32.01 -22.14
C HIS A 25 -18.24 -31.46 -23.35
N ARG A 26 -18.90 -30.31 -23.20
CA ARG A 26 -19.60 -29.59 -24.28
C ARG A 26 -18.99 -28.21 -24.45
N LYS A 27 -19.00 -27.69 -25.68
CA LYS A 27 -18.30 -26.44 -26.02
C LYS A 27 -18.75 -25.24 -25.18
N HIS A 28 -20.07 -24.99 -25.06
CA HIS A 28 -20.65 -23.89 -24.28
C HIS A 28 -22.05 -24.24 -23.74
N PRO A 29 -22.18 -25.07 -22.69
CA PRO A 29 -23.50 -25.54 -22.22
C PRO A 29 -24.34 -24.43 -21.56
N GLY A 30 -23.72 -23.43 -20.94
CA GLY A 30 -24.40 -22.33 -20.24
C GLY A 30 -24.32 -20.98 -20.94
N GLY A 31 -23.84 -20.94 -22.19
CA GLY A 31 -23.50 -19.71 -22.91
C GLY A 31 -22.00 -19.42 -22.92
N ARG A 32 -21.62 -18.27 -23.50
CA ARG A 32 -20.24 -17.78 -23.59
C ARG A 32 -20.05 -16.57 -22.69
N GLY A 33 -18.87 -16.45 -22.06
CA GLY A 33 -18.56 -15.31 -21.19
C GLY A 33 -19.55 -15.18 -20.04
N MET A 34 -20.04 -13.95 -19.80
CA MET A 34 -21.00 -13.61 -18.73
C MET A 34 -22.47 -13.73 -19.17
N ALA A 35 -22.77 -14.53 -20.19
CA ALA A 35 -24.14 -14.74 -20.67
C ALA A 35 -25.05 -15.31 -19.58
N GLY A 36 -26.34 -14.97 -19.61
CA GLY A 36 -27.34 -15.51 -18.69
C GLY A 36 -27.28 -14.94 -17.27
N GLY A 37 -26.51 -13.88 -17.04
CA GLY A 37 -26.29 -13.33 -15.70
C GLY A 37 -27.53 -12.81 -14.97
N GLN A 38 -28.60 -12.41 -15.68
CA GLN A 38 -29.90 -12.08 -15.06
C GLN A 38 -30.92 -13.24 -15.15
N HIS A 39 -30.56 -14.34 -15.81
CA HIS A 39 -31.42 -15.48 -16.06
C HIS A 39 -30.88 -16.72 -15.32
N HIS A 40 -30.41 -17.73 -16.06
CA HIS A 40 -29.98 -19.02 -15.51
C HIS A 40 -28.65 -18.96 -14.73
N HIS A 41 -27.91 -17.85 -14.78
CA HIS A 41 -26.72 -17.61 -13.94
C HIS A 41 -26.92 -16.53 -12.87
N ARG A 42 -28.16 -16.09 -12.65
CA ARG A 42 -28.49 -15.04 -11.67
C ARG A 42 -27.97 -15.34 -10.26
N THR A 43 -28.17 -16.57 -9.79
CA THR A 43 -27.73 -17.00 -8.44
C THR A 43 -26.23 -16.78 -8.21
N ASN A 44 -25.39 -16.94 -9.23
CA ASN A 44 -23.95 -16.73 -9.11
C ASN A 44 -23.60 -15.23 -8.98
N LEU A 45 -24.30 -14.37 -9.71
CA LEU A 45 -24.04 -12.92 -9.68
C LEU A 45 -24.61 -12.27 -8.43
N ASP A 46 -25.83 -12.64 -8.02
CA ASP A 46 -26.41 -12.11 -6.79
C ASP A 46 -25.57 -12.48 -5.55
N LYS A 47 -24.98 -13.69 -5.54
CA LYS A 47 -24.19 -14.18 -4.41
C LYS A 47 -22.80 -13.55 -4.32
N TYR A 48 -22.08 -13.45 -5.44
CA TYR A 48 -20.66 -13.07 -5.43
C TYR A 48 -20.39 -11.67 -5.98
N HIS A 49 -21.33 -11.08 -6.70
CA HIS A 49 -21.15 -9.78 -7.37
C HIS A 49 -22.39 -8.89 -7.18
N PRO A 50 -22.75 -8.52 -5.94
CA PRO A 50 -23.85 -7.61 -5.71
C PRO A 50 -23.56 -6.26 -6.36
N GLY A 51 -24.55 -5.69 -7.05
CA GLY A 51 -24.40 -4.42 -7.78
C GLY A 51 -23.69 -4.52 -9.13
N TYR A 52 -23.40 -5.74 -9.63
CA TYR A 52 -22.83 -5.93 -10.96
C TYR A 52 -23.75 -5.40 -12.07
N PHE A 53 -25.06 -5.61 -11.92
CA PHE A 53 -26.06 -5.01 -12.80
C PHE A 53 -26.61 -3.72 -12.20
N GLY A 54 -26.87 -2.76 -13.08
CA GLY A 54 -27.40 -1.45 -12.72
C GLY A 54 -26.49 -0.33 -13.20
N LYS A 55 -26.98 0.91 -13.08
CA LYS A 55 -26.23 2.12 -13.40
C LYS A 55 -26.09 2.95 -12.15
N VAL A 56 -24.87 3.36 -11.84
CA VAL A 56 -24.57 4.22 -10.69
C VAL A 56 -23.84 5.47 -11.17
N GLY A 57 -24.24 6.62 -10.64
CA GLY A 57 -23.58 7.91 -10.89
C GLY A 57 -23.74 8.44 -12.33
N MET A 58 -22.97 9.49 -12.61
CA MET A 58 -22.94 10.18 -13.91
C MET A 58 -21.68 9.78 -14.69
N ARG A 59 -21.77 9.71 -16.03
CA ARG A 59 -20.61 9.43 -16.89
C ARG A 59 -19.67 10.63 -16.90
N TYR A 60 -18.39 10.41 -16.62
CA TYR A 60 -17.35 11.42 -16.75
C TYR A 60 -16.57 11.20 -18.05
N PHE A 61 -16.72 12.13 -19.01
CA PHE A 61 -16.06 12.09 -20.31
C PHE A 61 -14.65 12.68 -20.23
N HIS A 62 -13.71 12.17 -21.03
CA HIS A 62 -12.31 12.62 -21.08
C HIS A 62 -11.62 12.67 -19.70
N LYS A 63 -11.83 11.65 -18.88
CA LYS A 63 -11.21 11.54 -17.55
C LYS A 63 -9.69 11.57 -17.68
N GLN A 64 -9.07 12.68 -17.31
CA GLN A 64 -7.63 12.76 -17.15
C GLN A 64 -7.26 12.03 -15.86
N GLN A 65 -6.33 11.08 -15.96
CA GLN A 65 -5.84 10.32 -14.83
C GLN A 65 -4.87 11.21 -14.04
N LYS A 66 -5.41 12.09 -13.20
CA LYS A 66 -4.59 12.82 -12.23
C LYS A 66 -4.00 11.79 -11.28
N TYR A 67 -2.70 11.91 -10.97
CA TYR A 67 -2.09 11.17 -9.88
C TYR A 67 -2.90 11.52 -8.63
N VAL A 68 -3.73 10.58 -8.18
CA VAL A 68 -4.35 10.66 -6.88
C VAL A 68 -3.16 10.64 -5.93
N ASN A 69 -2.96 11.72 -5.18
CA ASN A 69 -2.03 11.67 -4.06
C ASN A 69 -2.50 10.48 -3.22
N PRO A 70 -1.72 9.39 -3.08
CA PRO A 70 -2.07 8.41 -2.07
C PRO A 70 -2.19 9.22 -0.78
N ASP A 71 -3.24 8.98 0.00
CA ASP A 71 -3.47 9.67 1.27
C ASP A 71 -2.21 9.53 2.13
N LEU A 72 -1.29 10.46 1.94
CA LEU A 72 -0.14 10.69 2.76
C LEU A 72 -0.79 11.33 3.96
N ASP A 73 -0.93 10.55 5.03
CA ASP A 73 -1.17 11.10 6.36
C ASP A 73 -0.26 12.32 6.47
N SER A 74 -0.88 13.49 6.60
CA SER A 74 -0.18 14.78 6.48
C SER A 74 0.93 14.92 7.53
N ASN A 75 0.89 14.05 8.55
CA ASN A 75 1.88 13.90 9.61
C ASN A 75 3.09 13.03 9.25
N ASP A 76 3.18 12.34 8.10
CA ASP A 76 4.37 11.53 7.76
C ASP A 76 5.29 12.25 6.74
N VAL A 77 4.75 13.23 6.00
CA VAL A 77 5.48 14.00 4.98
C VAL A 77 6.31 15.12 5.60
N LEU A 78 5.80 15.79 6.63
CA LEU A 78 6.51 16.87 7.34
C LEU A 78 7.79 16.31 8.01
N TRP A 79 7.67 15.15 8.67
CA TRP A 79 8.76 14.54 9.43
C TRP A 79 9.82 13.82 8.60
N ARG A 80 9.54 13.56 7.32
CA ARG A 80 10.54 13.08 6.35
C ARG A 80 11.36 14.21 5.72
N LYS A 81 10.79 15.40 5.55
CA LYS A 81 11.52 16.57 5.00
C LYS A 81 12.33 17.34 6.04
N ASP A 82 11.88 17.32 7.30
CA ASP A 82 12.44 18.21 8.32
C ASP A 82 13.37 17.48 9.32
N GLY A 83 13.28 16.15 9.41
CA GLY A 83 14.07 15.36 10.36
C GLY A 83 15.58 15.38 10.10
N GLY A 84 16.02 15.58 8.85
CA GLY A 84 17.45 15.73 8.53
C GLY A 84 17.97 17.14 8.85
N GLN A 85 17.15 18.17 8.70
CA GLN A 85 17.57 19.56 8.89
C GLN A 85 17.79 19.90 10.37
N ILE A 86 16.98 19.37 11.29
CA ILE A 86 17.13 19.69 12.72
C ILE A 86 18.36 18.99 13.32
N GLU A 87 18.67 17.77 12.86
CA GLU A 87 19.87 17.03 13.26
C GLU A 87 21.16 17.74 12.82
N GLU A 88 21.20 18.25 11.59
CA GLU A 88 22.33 19.03 11.06
C GLU A 88 22.51 20.37 11.80
N ARG A 89 21.42 21.01 12.23
CA ARG A 89 21.45 22.28 12.98
C ARG A 89 21.82 22.13 14.45
N PHE A 90 21.86 20.91 14.96
CA PHE A 90 22.23 20.63 16.36
C PHE A 90 23.71 20.88 16.64
N LEU A 91 24.55 20.79 15.60
CA LEU A 91 26.00 21.07 15.65
C LEU A 91 26.37 22.31 14.83
N ASP A 92 25.41 23.21 14.60
CA ASP A 92 25.68 24.47 13.90
C ASP A 92 26.65 25.35 14.73
N ILE A 93 27.51 26.11 14.05
CA ILE A 93 28.47 27.02 14.66
C ILE A 93 27.73 28.19 15.33
N ASN A 94 26.59 28.60 14.78
CA ASN A 94 25.81 29.71 15.32
C ASN A 94 25.01 29.28 16.58
N PRO A 95 25.26 29.89 17.76
CA PRO A 95 24.57 29.54 19.01
C PRO A 95 23.04 29.67 18.94
N TYR A 96 22.54 30.64 18.16
CA TYR A 96 21.10 30.85 17.99
C TYR A 96 20.43 29.67 17.30
N CYS A 97 21.04 29.12 16.24
CA CYS A 97 20.53 27.96 15.50
C CYS A 97 20.47 26.71 16.40
N ARG A 98 21.49 26.50 17.22
CA ARG A 98 21.59 25.39 18.17
C ARG A 98 20.50 25.44 19.24
N CYS A 99 20.30 26.61 19.87
CA CYS A 99 19.26 26.81 20.87
C CYS A 99 17.86 26.54 20.30
N ARG A 100 17.59 26.96 19.05
CA ARG A 100 16.31 26.70 18.38
C ARG A 100 16.11 25.22 18.03
N ALA A 101 17.16 24.53 17.60
CA ALA A 101 17.12 23.08 17.37
C ALA A 101 16.82 22.30 18.65
N ILE A 102 17.46 22.65 19.77
CA ILE A 102 17.23 22.03 21.09
C ILE A 102 15.78 22.23 21.56
N GLN A 103 15.26 23.46 21.46
CA GLN A 103 13.86 23.77 21.85
C GLN A 103 12.83 22.94 21.06
N VAL A 104 13.09 22.70 19.77
CA VAL A 104 12.23 21.86 18.94
C VAL A 104 12.33 20.39 19.38
N TYR A 105 13.53 19.89 19.66
CA TYR A 105 13.74 18.52 20.16
C TYR A 105 13.03 18.22 21.48
N VAL A 106 13.01 19.16 22.42
CA VAL A 106 12.27 19.01 23.69
C VAL A 106 10.78 18.81 23.41
N LYS A 107 10.18 19.66 22.56
CA LYS A 107 8.76 19.54 22.17
C LYS A 107 8.44 18.24 21.44
N ILE A 108 9.38 17.70 20.66
CA ILE A 108 9.24 16.42 19.97
C ILE A 108 9.23 15.25 20.97
N CYS A 109 10.05 15.34 22.02
CA CYS A 109 10.11 14.32 23.06
C CYS A 109 8.82 14.24 23.90
N ASP A 110 8.09 15.35 24.00
CA ASP A 110 6.81 15.46 24.73
C ASP A 110 5.59 14.96 23.93
N LEU A 111 5.76 14.58 22.65
CA LEU A 111 4.67 14.01 21.85
C LEU A 111 4.23 12.63 22.38
N GLU A 112 2.92 12.36 22.30
CA GLU A 112 2.30 11.09 22.75
C GLU A 112 2.86 9.86 22.01
N GLN A 113 3.25 10.04 20.73
CA GLN A 113 3.86 9.00 19.91
C GLN A 113 5.37 8.92 20.17
N LYS A 114 5.82 7.85 20.84
CA LYS A 114 7.23 7.66 21.21
C LYS A 114 8.05 7.06 20.06
N PHE A 115 9.10 7.76 19.62
CA PHE A 115 10.06 7.28 18.60
C PHE A 115 11.42 6.89 19.24
N PRO A 116 11.58 5.68 19.78
CA PRO A 116 12.72 5.30 20.63
C PRO A 116 14.09 5.41 19.95
N LYS A 117 14.21 5.02 18.67
CA LYS A 117 15.49 5.06 17.92
C LYS A 117 16.00 6.48 17.67
N ARG A 118 15.11 7.45 17.44
CA ARG A 118 15.49 8.85 17.20
C ARG A 118 15.80 9.61 18.49
N ARG A 119 15.23 9.19 19.63
CA ARG A 119 15.56 9.74 20.95
C ARG A 119 17.00 9.43 21.37
N GLN A 120 17.48 8.21 21.10
CA GLN A 120 18.87 7.84 21.35
C GLN A 120 19.82 8.72 20.52
N LYS A 121 19.54 8.88 19.22
CA LYS A 121 20.34 9.75 18.34
C LYS A 121 20.33 11.22 18.77
N ALA A 122 19.18 11.74 19.21
CA ALA A 122 19.08 13.10 19.75
C ALA A 122 19.90 13.28 21.04
N ALA A 123 19.86 12.29 21.94
CA ALA A 123 20.65 12.30 23.17
C ALA A 123 22.16 12.24 22.85
N GLU A 124 22.58 11.44 21.89
CA GLU A 124 23.97 11.38 21.42
C GLU A 124 24.45 12.73 20.85
N LEU A 125 23.61 13.39 20.03
CA LEU A 125 23.90 14.73 19.50
C LEU A 125 23.97 15.79 20.61
N ALA A 126 23.12 15.69 21.62
CA ALA A 126 23.17 16.57 22.80
C ALA A 126 24.45 16.39 23.62
N CYS A 127 24.87 15.15 23.87
CA CYS A 127 26.14 14.87 24.53
C CYS A 127 27.33 15.44 23.73
N ARG A 128 27.35 15.20 22.41
CA ARG A 128 28.41 15.70 21.52
C ARG A 128 28.45 17.23 21.46
N SER A 129 27.30 17.90 21.52
CA SER A 129 27.22 19.36 21.56
C SER A 129 27.77 19.96 22.86
N LEU A 130 27.72 19.23 23.99
CA LEU A 130 28.31 19.68 25.25
C LEU A 130 29.84 19.56 25.26
N GLU A 131 30.38 18.65 24.45
CA GLU A 131 31.82 18.43 24.28
C GLU A 131 32.46 19.41 23.27
N ASP A 132 31.65 20.03 22.43
CA ASP A 132 32.10 20.97 21.40
C ASP A 132 32.45 22.34 22.00
N LYS A 133 33.76 22.57 22.20
CA LYS A 133 34.34 23.81 22.74
C LYS A 133 34.45 24.95 21.71
N SER A 134 33.93 24.77 20.50
CA SER A 134 33.99 25.78 19.42
C SER A 134 33.11 27.01 19.65
N SER A 135 32.38 27.08 20.78
CA SER A 135 31.45 28.16 21.11
C SER A 135 31.86 28.98 22.36
N ASN A 136 33.15 29.05 22.68
CA ASN A 136 33.69 30.09 23.57
C ASN A 136 34.12 31.32 22.77
#